data_AF-A0AAU8FXV8-F1
#
_entry.id   AF-A0AAU8FXV8-F1
#
_cell.length_a   1.000
_cell.length_b   1.000
_cell.length_c   1.000
_cell.angle_alpha   90.00
_cell.angle_beta   90.00
_cell.angle_gamma   90.00
#
_symmetry.space_group_name_H-M   'P 1'
#
loop_
_entity.id
_entity.type
_entity.pdbx_description
1 polymer ?
#
loop_
_entity_poly.entity_id
_entity_poly.type
_entity_poly.pdbx_seq_one_letter_code
_entity_poly.pdbx_strand_id
1 'polypeptide(L)'
;MIPVPAADGRSLLVEQLGLRSDCSRCTGLCCVGLHLVRSADFAIDKPAGDPCPHLRDDFGCGIHARLRESGFPGCVAYDCLGAGQRVTASVRSAHDGATWRDDPAAARDAFAALPVVTQLQELLWYLAEVLSLPAAAPVHDDARRALDRTAPLADLAPADLLALDVGAVRRDVGPLVDRASVLVRDAARHGTSRRPPGAAGAGSRSARSRGRTEGHGPAAAPPAAVGHRVPGAGVRRRLRPGADLVGADLRGLDLTGSDLRGALLLGADLRGSRLDAVDLLGADLRGADARGADLARALFLTPAQAGAVRRDERTTLPATLLP
;
A
#
# COMPACT_ATOMS: atom_id res chain seq x y z
N MET A 1 6.70 -27.03 1.70
CA MET A 1 7.01 -26.12 2.81
C MET A 1 8.00 -25.08 2.30
N ILE A 2 7.57 -23.81 2.27
CA ILE A 2 8.44 -22.70 1.84
C ILE A 2 9.39 -22.35 3.00
N PRO A 3 10.72 -22.42 2.84
CA PRO A 3 11.67 -22.11 3.91
C PRO A 3 11.72 -20.59 4.19
N VAL A 4 11.70 -20.20 5.47
CA VAL A 4 11.79 -18.79 5.92
C VAL A 4 13.19 -18.51 6.49
N PRO A 5 14.02 -17.64 5.86
CA PRO A 5 15.35 -17.28 6.37
C PRO A 5 15.33 -16.36 7.59
N ALA A 6 16.38 -16.44 8.42
CA ALA A 6 16.56 -15.66 9.65
C ALA A 6 17.03 -14.20 9.44
N ALA A 7 17.52 -13.85 8.25
CA ALA A 7 17.85 -12.49 7.80
C ALA A 7 17.42 -12.33 6.33
N ASP A 8 16.89 -11.17 5.94
CA ASP A 8 16.30 -10.89 4.62
C ASP A 8 15.11 -11.80 4.22
N GLY A 9 14.57 -12.56 5.18
CA GLY A 9 13.57 -13.60 4.92
C GLY A 9 12.28 -13.09 4.29
N ARG A 10 11.91 -11.81 4.53
CA ARG A 10 10.74 -11.21 3.88
C ARG A 10 10.94 -11.02 2.38
N SER A 11 12.11 -10.53 1.95
CA SER A 11 12.39 -10.29 0.53
C SER A 11 12.41 -11.61 -0.24
N LEU A 12 13.01 -12.66 0.35
CA LEU A 12 13.00 -13.99 -0.24
C LEU A 12 11.58 -14.55 -0.35
N LEU A 13 10.75 -14.41 0.68
CA LEU A 13 9.36 -14.84 0.64
C LEU A 13 8.55 -14.07 -0.41
N VAL A 14 8.74 -12.75 -0.51
CA VAL A 14 8.10 -11.90 -1.54
C VAL A 14 8.44 -12.38 -2.94
N GLU A 15 9.70 -12.76 -3.18
CA GLU A 15 10.15 -13.31 -4.47
C GLU A 15 9.57 -14.70 -4.74
N GLN A 16 9.69 -15.63 -3.79
CA GLN A 16 9.18 -17.00 -3.90
C GLN A 16 7.67 -17.06 -4.10
N LEU A 17 6.94 -16.16 -3.46
CA LEU A 17 5.49 -16.02 -3.59
C LEU A 17 5.10 -15.15 -4.78
N GLY A 18 6.04 -14.60 -5.56
CA GLY A 18 5.75 -13.79 -6.74
C GLY A 18 4.90 -12.54 -6.44
N LEU A 19 5.09 -11.92 -5.27
CA LEU A 19 4.29 -10.77 -4.80
C LEU A 19 4.73 -9.43 -5.39
N ARG A 20 5.67 -9.43 -6.34
CA ARG A 20 6.09 -8.25 -7.09
C ARG A 20 5.36 -8.22 -8.42
N SER A 21 4.80 -7.07 -8.76
CA SER A 21 4.16 -6.88 -10.07
C SER A 21 5.20 -6.93 -11.19
N ASP A 22 5.05 -7.90 -12.09
CA ASP A 22 5.81 -7.97 -13.34
C ASP A 22 4.83 -7.77 -14.51
N CYS A 23 4.64 -6.51 -14.87
CA CYS A 23 3.72 -6.11 -15.92
C CYS A 23 4.08 -6.71 -17.29
N SER A 24 5.34 -7.12 -17.52
CA SER A 24 5.76 -7.75 -18.79
C SER A 24 5.19 -9.17 -18.97
N ARG A 25 4.75 -9.80 -17.87
CA ARG A 25 4.09 -11.11 -17.85
C ARG A 25 2.57 -11.01 -17.73
N CYS A 26 2.03 -9.79 -17.76
CA CYS A 26 0.60 -9.51 -17.69
C CYS A 26 0.07 -9.12 -19.08
N THR A 27 -1.23 -9.31 -19.32
CA THR A 27 -1.92 -8.79 -20.52
C THR A 27 -2.52 -7.40 -20.29
N GLY A 28 -1.91 -6.55 -19.47
CA GLY A 28 -2.37 -5.17 -19.25
C GLY A 28 -3.72 -5.06 -18.53
N LEU A 29 -4.06 -6.04 -17.67
CA LEU A 29 -5.38 -6.15 -17.07
C LEU A 29 -5.82 -4.89 -16.29
N CYS A 30 -4.92 -4.22 -15.56
CA CYS A 30 -5.24 -2.97 -14.87
C CYS A 30 -5.51 -1.79 -15.82
N CYS A 31 -4.92 -1.80 -17.02
CA CYS A 31 -5.15 -0.77 -18.05
C CYS A 31 -6.53 -0.91 -18.72
N VAL A 32 -7.15 -2.08 -18.61
CA VAL A 32 -8.45 -2.39 -19.23
C VAL A 32 -9.55 -2.48 -18.17
N GLY A 33 -9.36 -3.33 -17.17
CA GLY A 33 -10.39 -3.69 -16.20
C GLY A 33 -10.74 -2.60 -15.17
N LEU A 34 -9.87 -1.62 -14.95
CA LEU A 34 -10.13 -0.55 -13.97
C LEU A 34 -10.83 0.64 -14.61
N HIS A 35 -11.81 1.21 -13.90
CA HIS A 35 -12.43 2.48 -14.28
C HIS A 35 -11.52 3.64 -13.87
N LEU A 36 -11.21 4.53 -14.81
CA LEU A 36 -10.49 5.78 -14.53
C LEU A 36 -11.47 6.94 -14.65
N VAL A 37 -11.48 7.79 -13.63
CA VAL A 37 -12.26 9.03 -13.59
C VAL A 37 -11.28 10.18 -13.61
N ARG A 38 -11.52 11.14 -14.51
CA ARG A 38 -10.70 12.33 -14.61
C ARG A 38 -10.65 13.06 -13.28
N SER A 39 -9.46 13.19 -12.72
CA SER A 39 -9.22 13.68 -11.37
C SER A 39 -7.76 14.12 -11.21
N ALA A 40 -7.33 14.41 -9.98
CA ALA A 40 -5.92 14.62 -9.68
C ALA A 40 -5.07 13.35 -9.93
N ASP A 41 -5.70 12.17 -9.93
CA ASP A 41 -5.01 10.89 -10.09
C ASP A 41 -4.94 10.41 -11.55
N PHE A 42 -5.87 10.86 -12.40
CA PHE A 42 -5.99 10.43 -13.79
C PHE A 42 -6.40 11.58 -14.71
N ALA A 43 -5.66 11.75 -15.82
CA ALA A 43 -5.91 12.79 -16.81
C ALA A 43 -7.06 12.48 -17.78
N ILE A 44 -7.68 11.30 -17.69
CA ILE A 44 -8.70 10.83 -18.62
C ILE A 44 -9.87 10.18 -17.88
N ASP A 45 -11.01 10.15 -18.54
CA ASP A 45 -12.12 9.26 -18.23
C ASP A 45 -11.96 7.99 -19.07
N LYS A 46 -12.11 6.83 -18.44
CA LYS A 46 -12.01 5.53 -19.10
C LYS A 46 -12.93 4.54 -18.38
N PRO A 47 -14.03 4.08 -18.98
CA PRO A 47 -14.85 3.00 -18.44
C PRO A 47 -14.02 1.75 -18.12
N ALA A 48 -14.48 0.95 -17.15
CA ALA A 48 -13.94 -0.39 -16.94
C ALA A 48 -14.27 -1.26 -18.15
N GLY A 49 -13.31 -2.06 -18.63
CA GLY A 49 -13.44 -2.87 -19.84
C GLY A 49 -12.89 -2.20 -21.10
N ASP A 50 -12.82 -0.87 -21.12
CA ASP A 50 -12.23 -0.14 -22.24
C ASP A 50 -10.69 -0.08 -22.10
N PRO A 51 -9.92 -0.42 -23.13
CA PRO A 51 -8.46 -0.30 -23.09
C PRO A 51 -8.00 1.16 -22.92
N CYS A 52 -7.02 1.37 -22.04
CA CYS A 52 -6.34 2.66 -21.92
C CYS A 52 -5.72 3.05 -23.28
N PRO A 53 -5.82 4.32 -23.73
CA PRO A 53 -5.23 4.77 -25.00
C PRO A 53 -3.70 4.66 -25.06
N HIS A 54 -3.04 4.47 -23.91
CA HIS A 54 -1.61 4.24 -23.82
C HIS A 54 -1.22 2.76 -23.74
N LEU A 55 -2.20 1.84 -23.76
CA LEU A 55 -1.95 0.40 -23.81
C LEU A 55 -1.56 0.01 -25.24
N ARG A 56 -0.37 -0.57 -25.39
CA ARG A 56 0.18 -1.00 -26.68
C ARG A 56 -0.26 -2.42 -27.05
N ASP A 57 0.02 -2.83 -28.28
CA ASP A 57 -0.27 -4.18 -28.79
C ASP A 57 0.49 -5.28 -28.03
N ASP A 58 1.62 -4.96 -27.41
CA ASP A 58 2.36 -5.89 -26.55
C ASP A 58 1.86 -5.93 -25.10
N PHE A 59 0.70 -5.31 -24.82
CA PHE A 59 0.12 -5.12 -23.49
C PHE A 59 0.93 -4.22 -22.53
N GLY A 60 2.02 -3.61 -23.01
CA GLY A 60 2.79 -2.65 -22.25
C GLY A 60 2.15 -1.25 -22.22
N CYS A 61 2.50 -0.45 -21.20
CA CYS A 61 2.11 0.95 -21.14
C CYS A 61 3.13 1.83 -21.89
N GLY A 62 2.71 2.51 -22.95
CA GLY A 62 3.56 3.37 -23.79
C GLY A 62 4.07 4.65 -23.11
N ILE A 63 3.60 4.96 -21.91
CA ILE A 63 4.01 6.13 -21.12
C ILE A 63 4.54 5.75 -19.72
N HIS A 64 4.84 4.48 -19.47
CA HIS A 64 5.16 3.97 -18.13
C HIS A 64 6.22 4.80 -17.39
N ALA A 65 7.31 5.16 -18.08
CA ALA A 65 8.42 5.93 -17.52
C ALA A 65 8.07 7.38 -17.14
N ARG A 66 6.91 7.89 -17.58
CA ARG A 66 6.48 9.28 -17.42
C ARG A 66 5.02 9.40 -16.97
N LEU A 67 4.50 8.39 -16.26
CA LEU A 67 3.10 8.33 -15.84
C LEU A 67 2.71 9.56 -15.01
N ARG A 68 3.55 10.00 -14.05
CA ARG A 68 3.25 11.16 -13.20
C ARG A 68 3.18 12.44 -14.02
N GLU A 69 4.16 12.69 -14.87
CA GLU A 69 4.25 13.87 -15.73
C GLU A 69 3.11 13.90 -16.75
N SER A 70 2.63 12.72 -17.16
CA SER A 70 1.53 12.56 -18.11
C SER A 70 0.14 12.60 -17.43
N GLY A 71 0.07 12.86 -16.12
CA GLY A 71 -1.19 12.98 -15.39
C GLY A 71 -1.84 11.66 -14.97
N PHE A 72 -1.03 10.62 -14.74
CA PHE A 72 -1.47 9.31 -14.23
C PHE A 72 -0.77 8.92 -12.91
N PRO A 73 -0.66 9.80 -11.89
CA PRO A 73 -0.08 9.40 -10.61
C PRO A 73 -0.87 8.26 -9.92
N GLY A 74 -2.17 8.11 -10.20
CA GLY A 74 -2.96 6.96 -9.75
C GLY A 74 -2.46 5.62 -10.30
N CYS A 75 -1.95 5.58 -11.54
CA CYS A 75 -1.32 4.37 -12.09
C CYS A 75 0.02 4.05 -11.41
N VAL A 76 0.73 5.05 -10.89
CA VAL A 76 1.98 4.84 -10.13
C VAL A 76 1.69 4.37 -8.70
N ALA A 77 0.56 4.79 -8.14
CA ALA A 77 0.11 4.35 -6.82
C ALA A 77 -0.58 2.97 -6.85
N TYR A 78 -0.90 2.45 -8.03
CA TYR A 78 -1.52 1.13 -8.18
C TYR A 78 -0.46 0.03 -8.18
N ASP A 79 -0.69 -1.03 -7.41
CA ASP A 79 0.09 -2.27 -7.48
C ASP A 79 -0.86 -3.45 -7.23
N CYS A 80 -0.81 -4.47 -8.11
CA CYS A 80 -1.65 -5.66 -7.99
C CYS A 80 -0.98 -6.80 -7.21
N LEU A 81 0.19 -6.55 -6.61
CA LEU A 81 1.02 -7.54 -5.91
C LEU A 81 1.28 -8.79 -6.74
N GLY A 82 1.47 -8.61 -8.05
CA GLY A 82 1.71 -9.73 -8.95
C GLY A 82 0.48 -10.54 -9.38
N ALA A 83 -0.73 -10.13 -8.99
CA ALA A 83 -1.95 -10.82 -9.41
C ALA A 83 -2.13 -10.85 -10.92
N GLY A 84 -1.75 -9.76 -11.62
CA GLY A 84 -1.92 -9.65 -13.06
C GLY A 84 -1.19 -10.73 -13.87
N GLN A 85 0.07 -11.03 -13.52
CA GLN A 85 0.82 -12.09 -14.20
C GLN A 85 0.28 -13.50 -13.89
N ARG A 86 -0.24 -13.72 -12.68
CA ARG A 86 -0.82 -15.01 -12.27
C ARG A 86 -2.14 -15.28 -12.98
N VAL A 87 -3.04 -14.29 -13.01
CA VAL A 87 -4.29 -14.36 -13.76
C VAL A 87 -4.02 -14.54 -15.24
N THR A 88 -3.03 -13.83 -15.79
CA THR A 88 -2.65 -14.01 -17.19
C THR A 88 -2.20 -15.45 -17.47
N ALA A 89 -1.41 -16.04 -16.58
CA ALA A 89 -0.96 -17.43 -16.72
C ALA A 89 -2.13 -18.43 -16.59
N SER A 90 -3.01 -18.28 -15.59
CA SER A 90 -4.13 -19.20 -15.39
C SER A 90 -5.16 -19.14 -16.51
N VAL A 91 -5.47 -17.94 -17.00
CA VAL A 91 -6.40 -17.75 -18.13
C VAL A 91 -5.81 -18.31 -19.42
N ARG A 92 -4.54 -18.03 -19.74
CA ARG A 92 -3.90 -18.63 -20.91
C ARG A 92 -3.89 -20.15 -20.84
N SER A 93 -3.70 -20.73 -19.66
CA SER A 93 -3.77 -22.19 -19.50
C SER A 93 -5.18 -22.75 -19.69
N ALA A 94 -6.23 -21.99 -19.33
CA ALA A 94 -7.62 -22.43 -19.44
C ALA A 94 -8.23 -22.20 -20.83
N HIS A 95 -7.65 -21.30 -21.63
CA HIS A 95 -8.19 -20.84 -22.92
C HIS A 95 -7.17 -21.01 -24.06
N ASP A 96 -6.40 -22.10 -24.07
CA ASP A 96 -5.47 -22.47 -25.15
C ASP A 96 -4.52 -21.35 -25.61
N GLY A 97 -4.03 -20.56 -24.64
CA GLY A 97 -3.10 -19.45 -24.85
C GLY A 97 -3.75 -18.12 -25.24
N ALA A 98 -5.08 -18.08 -25.40
CA ALA A 98 -5.83 -16.87 -25.74
C ALA A 98 -5.74 -15.78 -24.67
N THR A 99 -6.02 -14.54 -25.08
CA THR A 99 -6.07 -13.38 -24.20
C THR A 99 -7.45 -12.71 -24.26
N TRP A 100 -7.66 -11.69 -23.42
CA TRP A 100 -8.89 -10.90 -23.44
C TRP A 100 -9.17 -10.20 -24.79
N ARG A 101 -8.16 -10.05 -25.66
CA ARG A 101 -8.35 -9.50 -27.01
C ARG A 101 -8.96 -10.48 -27.99
N ASP A 102 -8.57 -11.74 -27.86
CA ASP A 102 -8.80 -12.76 -28.89
C ASP A 102 -10.05 -13.59 -28.57
N ASP A 103 -10.39 -13.71 -27.27
CA ASP A 103 -11.49 -14.54 -26.81
C ASP A 103 -12.33 -13.83 -25.72
N PRO A 104 -13.64 -13.61 -25.96
CA PRO A 104 -14.56 -13.09 -24.97
C PRO A 104 -14.70 -13.94 -23.71
N ALA A 105 -14.49 -15.26 -23.76
CA ALA A 105 -14.51 -16.12 -22.57
C ALA A 105 -13.27 -15.89 -21.72
N ALA A 106 -12.08 -15.92 -22.32
CA ALA A 106 -10.84 -15.52 -21.65
C ALA A 106 -10.92 -14.11 -21.04
N ALA A 107 -11.58 -13.15 -21.73
CA ALA A 107 -11.80 -11.81 -21.19
C ALA A 107 -12.64 -11.82 -19.90
N ARG A 108 -13.78 -12.50 -19.90
CA ARG A 108 -14.64 -12.61 -18.70
C ARG A 108 -13.88 -13.20 -17.53
N ASP A 109 -13.17 -14.29 -17.77
CA ASP A 109 -12.41 -15.00 -16.74
C ASP A 109 -11.27 -14.14 -16.19
N ALA A 110 -10.51 -13.46 -17.05
CA ALA A 110 -9.40 -12.61 -16.62
C ALA A 110 -9.86 -11.46 -15.72
N PHE A 111 -10.89 -10.72 -16.12
CA PHE A 111 -11.35 -9.56 -15.35
C PHE A 111 -12.12 -9.95 -14.08
N ALA A 112 -12.79 -11.10 -14.07
CA ALA A 112 -13.45 -11.61 -12.88
C ALA A 112 -12.45 -12.23 -11.88
N ALA A 113 -11.39 -12.89 -12.34
CA ALA A 113 -10.36 -13.48 -11.49
C ALA A 113 -9.41 -12.44 -10.87
N LEU A 114 -9.15 -11.31 -11.54
CA LEU A 114 -8.23 -10.28 -11.05
C LEU A 114 -8.49 -9.82 -9.61
N PRO A 115 -9.71 -9.39 -9.21
CA PRO A 115 -9.97 -8.97 -7.84
C PRO A 115 -9.85 -10.11 -6.83
N VAL A 116 -10.11 -11.36 -7.23
CA VAL A 116 -9.94 -12.54 -6.36
C VAL A 116 -8.45 -12.77 -6.08
N VAL A 117 -7.63 -12.84 -7.14
CA VAL A 117 -6.19 -13.09 -7.00
C VAL A 117 -5.49 -11.92 -6.33
N THR A 118 -5.90 -10.67 -6.58
CA THR A 118 -5.35 -9.49 -5.88
C THR A 118 -5.55 -9.60 -4.38
N GLN A 119 -6.75 -10.00 -3.92
CA GLN A 119 -7.00 -10.21 -2.49
C GLN A 119 -6.15 -11.35 -1.92
N LEU A 120 -5.97 -12.46 -2.64
CA LEU A 120 -5.09 -13.54 -2.22
C LEU A 120 -3.64 -13.07 -2.10
N GLN A 121 -3.13 -12.30 -3.07
CA GLN A 121 -1.77 -11.74 -3.04
C GLN A 121 -1.58 -10.77 -1.86
N GLU A 122 -2.57 -9.96 -1.52
CA GLU A 122 -2.54 -9.11 -0.31
C GLU A 122 -2.44 -9.95 0.97
N LEU A 123 -3.22 -11.02 1.10
CA LEU A 123 -3.15 -11.91 2.27
C LEU A 123 -1.76 -12.57 2.38
N LEU A 124 -1.19 -12.99 1.26
CA LEU A 124 0.18 -13.53 1.21
C LEU A 124 1.24 -12.49 1.57
N TRP A 125 1.05 -11.23 1.15
CA TRP A 125 1.91 -10.11 1.55
C TRP A 125 1.93 -9.92 3.06
N TYR A 126 0.76 -9.95 3.71
CA TYR A 126 0.66 -9.83 5.16
C TYR A 126 1.26 -11.04 5.88
N LEU A 127 1.02 -12.27 5.40
CA LEU A 127 1.60 -13.48 5.99
C LEU A 127 3.13 -13.50 5.87
N ALA A 128 3.68 -13.08 4.73
CA ALA A 128 5.12 -12.96 4.53
C ALA A 128 5.74 -11.94 5.51
N GLU A 129 5.04 -10.83 5.78
CA GLU A 129 5.43 -9.89 6.82
C GLU A 129 5.42 -10.51 8.21
N VAL A 130 4.30 -11.14 8.61
CA VAL A 130 4.15 -11.79 9.91
C VAL A 130 5.32 -12.74 10.17
N LEU A 131 5.63 -13.62 9.21
CA LEU A 131 6.70 -14.60 9.32
C LEU A 131 8.11 -13.99 9.40
N SER A 132 8.27 -12.74 8.97
CA SER A 132 9.54 -12.02 9.02
C SER A 132 9.76 -11.23 10.30
N LEU A 133 8.73 -11.08 11.14
CA LEU A 133 8.76 -10.23 12.32
C LEU A 133 9.15 -11.03 13.57
N PRO A 134 10.35 -10.82 14.17
CA PRO A 134 10.78 -11.65 15.30
C PRO A 134 9.83 -11.60 16.52
N ALA A 135 9.24 -10.43 16.79
CA ALA A 135 8.27 -10.27 17.88
C ALA A 135 6.95 -11.04 17.63
N ALA A 136 6.66 -11.43 16.38
CA ALA A 136 5.50 -12.23 16.03
C ALA A 136 5.76 -13.75 16.10
N ALA A 137 6.92 -14.20 16.59
CA ALA A 137 7.26 -15.62 16.74
C ALA A 137 6.14 -16.49 17.35
N PRO A 138 5.36 -16.04 18.38
CA PRO A 138 4.25 -16.81 18.93
C PRO A 138 3.12 -17.16 17.95
N VAL A 139 3.04 -16.54 16.77
CA VAL A 139 2.03 -16.84 15.73
C VAL A 139 2.63 -17.41 14.44
N HIS A 140 3.94 -17.65 14.38
CA HIS A 140 4.61 -18.08 13.15
C HIS A 140 4.14 -19.45 12.64
N ASP A 141 3.89 -20.42 13.53
CA ASP A 141 3.46 -21.77 13.12
C ASP A 141 2.07 -21.74 12.47
N ASP A 142 1.14 -20.96 13.05
CA ASP A 142 -0.18 -20.74 12.47
C ASP A 142 -0.09 -19.96 11.16
N ALA A 143 0.77 -18.94 11.10
CA ALA A 143 1.00 -18.16 9.88
C ALA A 143 1.59 -19.00 8.74
N ARG A 144 2.49 -19.95 9.04
CA ARG A 144 3.02 -20.89 8.04
C ARG A 144 1.96 -21.83 7.52
N ARG A 145 1.11 -22.38 8.39
CA ARG A 145 -0.06 -23.17 7.96
C ARG A 145 -1.03 -22.36 7.11
N ALA A 146 -1.29 -21.10 7.48
CA ALA A 146 -2.13 -20.22 6.68
C ALA A 146 -1.50 -19.91 5.32
N LEU A 147 -0.19 -19.68 5.26
CA LEU A 147 0.56 -19.45 4.03
C LEU A 147 0.50 -20.68 3.11
N ASP A 148 0.80 -21.86 3.64
CA ASP A 148 0.79 -23.13 2.89
C ASP A 148 -0.61 -23.44 2.32
N ARG A 149 -1.69 -23.05 3.03
CA ARG A 149 -3.07 -23.17 2.54
C ARG A 149 -3.45 -22.10 1.52
N THR A 150 -2.95 -20.87 1.67
CA THR A 150 -3.37 -19.71 0.87
C THR A 150 -2.62 -19.61 -0.45
N ALA A 151 -1.32 -19.91 -0.46
CA ALA A 151 -0.45 -19.68 -1.62
C ALA A 151 -0.92 -20.43 -2.89
N PRO A 152 -1.29 -21.73 -2.82
CA PRO A 152 -1.76 -22.47 -3.99
C PRO A 152 -3.07 -21.93 -4.57
N LEU A 153 -3.90 -21.25 -3.76
CA LEU A 153 -5.19 -20.73 -4.20
C LEU A 153 -5.03 -19.66 -5.29
N ALA A 154 -3.92 -18.93 -5.30
CA ALA A 154 -3.65 -17.88 -6.28
C ALA A 154 -3.31 -18.41 -7.68
N ASP A 155 -3.10 -19.73 -7.82
CA ASP A 155 -2.75 -20.42 -9.06
C ASP A 155 -3.88 -21.34 -9.57
N LEU A 156 -5.05 -21.29 -8.94
CA LEU A 156 -6.23 -22.04 -9.38
C LEU A 156 -6.69 -21.61 -10.77
N ALA A 157 -7.41 -22.51 -11.46
CA ALA A 157 -8.07 -22.19 -12.71
C ALA A 157 -9.17 -21.12 -12.49
N PRO A 158 -9.53 -20.32 -13.51
CA PRO A 158 -10.51 -19.25 -13.35
C PRO A 158 -11.85 -19.70 -12.74
N ALA A 159 -12.39 -20.85 -13.16
CA ALA A 159 -13.65 -21.38 -12.62
C ALA A 159 -13.57 -21.61 -11.10
N ASP A 160 -12.46 -22.17 -10.60
CA ASP A 160 -12.25 -22.46 -9.18
C ASP A 160 -11.98 -21.17 -8.38
N LEU A 161 -11.27 -20.20 -8.97
CA LEU A 161 -11.07 -18.87 -8.37
C LEU A 161 -12.41 -18.17 -8.14
N LEU A 162 -13.32 -18.25 -9.11
CA LEU A 162 -14.63 -17.59 -9.02
C LEU A 162 -15.58 -18.29 -8.03
N ALA A 163 -15.36 -19.58 -7.75
CA ALA A 163 -16.10 -20.33 -6.75
C ALA A 163 -15.54 -20.17 -5.32
N LEU A 164 -14.36 -19.55 -5.16
CA LEU A 164 -13.65 -19.46 -3.89
C LEU A 164 -14.32 -18.46 -2.92
N ASP A 165 -14.59 -18.89 -1.68
CA ASP A 165 -14.90 -17.95 -0.58
C ASP A 165 -13.61 -17.29 -0.07
N VAL A 166 -13.17 -16.23 -0.77
CA VAL A 166 -12.03 -15.39 -0.34
C VAL A 166 -12.28 -14.77 1.04
N GLY A 167 -13.55 -14.56 1.41
CA GLY A 167 -13.93 -14.10 2.74
C GLY A 167 -13.55 -15.09 3.83
N ALA A 168 -13.68 -16.40 3.60
CA ALA A 168 -13.20 -17.44 4.51
C ALA A 168 -11.69 -17.39 4.68
N VAL A 169 -10.95 -17.28 3.57
CA VAL A 169 -9.48 -17.16 3.61
C VAL A 169 -9.06 -15.93 4.43
N ARG A 170 -9.74 -14.79 4.25
CA ARG A 170 -9.50 -13.57 5.04
C ARG A 170 -9.82 -13.76 6.53
N ARG A 171 -10.91 -14.47 6.86
CA ARG A 171 -11.28 -14.78 8.26
C ARG A 171 -10.25 -15.67 8.95
N ASP A 172 -9.59 -16.56 8.22
CA ASP A 172 -8.50 -17.40 8.73
C ASP A 172 -7.20 -16.60 8.96
N VAL A 173 -6.85 -15.69 8.03
CA VAL A 173 -5.59 -14.93 8.07
C VAL A 173 -5.66 -13.73 9.02
N GLY A 174 -6.78 -13.02 9.05
CA GLY A 174 -6.95 -11.76 9.79
C GLY A 174 -6.51 -11.81 11.26
N PRO A 175 -6.96 -12.80 12.06
CA PRO A 175 -6.55 -12.92 13.46
C PRO A 175 -5.03 -13.07 13.67
N LEU A 176 -4.31 -13.67 12.71
CA LEU A 176 -2.86 -13.83 12.78
C LEU A 176 -2.14 -12.50 12.56
N VAL A 177 -2.60 -11.72 11.58
CA VAL A 177 -2.12 -10.37 11.28
C VAL A 177 -2.37 -9.44 12.47
N ASP A 178 -3.57 -9.48 13.04
CA ASP A 178 -3.94 -8.67 14.21
C ASP A 178 -3.10 -9.01 15.44
N ARG A 179 -2.88 -10.30 15.72
CA ARG A 179 -2.03 -10.73 16.85
C ARG A 179 -0.57 -10.34 16.64
N ALA A 180 -0.04 -10.48 15.42
CA ALA A 180 1.31 -10.06 15.09
C ALA A 180 1.49 -8.54 15.28
N SER A 181 0.51 -7.73 14.82
CA SER A 181 0.48 -6.28 15.05
C SER A 181 0.62 -5.94 16.54
N VAL A 182 -0.22 -6.54 17.39
CA VAL A 182 -0.22 -6.29 18.83
C VAL A 182 1.15 -6.61 19.43
N LEU A 183 1.70 -7.79 19.15
CA LEU A 183 3.00 -8.23 19.68
C LEU A 183 4.14 -7.28 19.29
N VAL A 184 4.21 -6.87 18.03
CA VAL A 184 5.28 -5.98 17.53
C VAL A 184 5.13 -4.57 18.10
N ARG A 185 3.90 -4.06 18.19
CA ARG A 185 3.61 -2.74 18.75
C ARG A 185 3.90 -2.68 20.24
N ASP A 186 3.54 -3.72 20.99
CA ASP A 186 3.91 -3.84 22.40
C ASP A 186 5.43 -3.87 22.55
N ALA A 187 6.14 -4.72 21.80
CA ALA A 187 7.60 -4.78 21.87
C ALA A 187 8.27 -3.42 21.58
N ALA A 188 7.77 -2.67 20.59
CA ALA A 188 8.28 -1.35 20.26
C ALA A 188 8.05 -0.33 21.38
N ARG A 189 6.84 -0.29 21.98
CA ARG A 189 6.54 0.62 23.11
C ARG A 189 7.44 0.35 24.32
N HIS A 190 7.65 -0.92 24.67
CA HIS A 190 8.51 -1.29 25.81
C HIS A 190 10.01 -1.05 25.52
N GLY A 191 10.44 -1.19 24.26
CA GLY A 191 11.80 -0.83 23.83
C GLY A 191 12.09 0.67 23.91
N THR A 192 11.12 1.52 23.56
CA THR A 192 11.26 3.00 23.67
C THR A 192 11.30 3.52 25.11
N SER A 193 10.81 2.73 26.09
CA SER A 193 10.84 3.09 27.52
C SER A 193 12.23 2.94 28.17
N ARG A 194 13.20 2.29 27.52
CA ARG A 194 14.60 2.15 28.01
C ARG A 194 15.55 3.16 27.34
N ARG A 195 15.17 4.44 27.25
CA ARG A 195 16.09 5.48 26.77
C ARG A 195 17.04 5.94 27.90
N PRO A 196 18.37 5.95 27.69
CA PRO A 196 19.32 6.57 28.63
C PRO A 196 19.11 8.09 28.69
N PRO A 197 19.47 8.76 29.81
CA PRO A 197 19.26 10.19 29.97
C PRO A 197 20.26 10.97 29.10
N GLY A 198 19.77 11.75 28.15
CA GLY A 198 20.64 12.66 27.39
C GLY A 198 20.06 13.11 26.05
N ALA A 199 19.29 14.19 26.07
CA ALA A 199 19.25 15.25 25.05
C ALA A 199 18.06 16.16 25.39
N ALA A 200 18.28 17.03 26.38
CA ALA A 200 17.39 18.14 26.66
C ALA A 200 17.60 19.24 25.60
N GLY A 201 16.50 19.71 25.03
CA GLY A 201 16.25 21.13 24.80
C GLY A 201 16.88 21.80 23.58
N ALA A 202 16.03 22.12 22.61
CA ALA A 202 16.07 23.44 21.98
C ALA A 202 14.63 23.92 21.77
N GLY A 203 14.10 24.67 22.74
CA GLY A 203 12.83 25.35 22.62
C GLY A 203 12.94 26.50 21.61
N SER A 204 12.07 26.51 20.59
CA SER A 204 11.91 27.67 19.73
C SER A 204 10.95 28.67 20.37
N ARG A 205 11.51 29.82 20.75
CA ARG A 205 10.76 30.98 21.23
C ARG A 205 9.99 31.61 20.07
N SER A 206 8.76 31.99 20.36
CA SER A 206 7.90 32.84 19.52
C SER A 206 8.58 34.19 19.26
N ALA A 207 8.78 34.54 18.00
CA ALA A 207 9.08 35.90 17.57
C ALA A 207 7.91 36.41 16.73
N ARG A 208 7.18 37.40 17.27
CA ARG A 208 6.23 38.23 16.53
C ARG A 208 7.04 39.21 15.68
N SER A 209 6.76 39.28 14.39
CA SER A 209 7.11 40.45 13.58
C SER A 209 5.88 40.92 12.79
N ARG A 210 5.62 42.22 12.91
CA ARG A 210 4.64 42.99 12.15
C ARG A 210 5.37 43.65 10.97
N GLY A 211 4.76 43.65 9.79
CA GLY A 211 5.17 44.44 8.60
C GLY A 211 4.47 43.89 7.35
N ARG A 212 3.32 44.45 6.98
CA ARG A 212 3.08 45.49 5.94
C ARG A 212 3.19 44.98 4.48
N THR A 213 1.99 44.68 3.95
CA THR A 213 1.39 45.00 2.64
C THR A 213 2.27 45.28 1.42
N GLU A 214 2.03 44.50 0.36
CA GLU A 214 1.81 44.84 -1.06
C GLU A 214 1.49 43.48 -1.76
N GLY A 215 0.48 43.23 -2.59
CA GLY A 215 -0.44 44.08 -3.33
C GLY A 215 -0.45 43.70 -4.82
N HIS A 216 -0.85 42.47 -5.20
CA HIS A 216 -1.17 42.12 -6.60
C HIS A 216 -2.33 41.10 -6.66
N GLY A 217 -3.39 41.47 -7.39
CA GLY A 217 -4.67 40.76 -7.53
C GLY A 217 -4.66 39.57 -8.52
N PRO A 218 -5.83 38.95 -8.78
CA PRO A 218 -5.97 37.50 -8.57
C PRO A 218 -5.99 36.69 -9.87
N ALA A 219 -5.44 35.48 -9.81
CA ALA A 219 -5.83 34.38 -10.70
C ALA A 219 -6.63 33.37 -9.85
N ALA A 220 -7.84 33.06 -10.30
CA ALA A 220 -8.83 32.28 -9.58
C ALA A 220 -8.26 30.90 -9.17
N ALA A 221 -8.08 30.72 -7.86
CA ALA A 221 -7.75 29.43 -7.27
C ALA A 221 -9.01 28.54 -7.25
N PRO A 222 -8.88 27.22 -7.49
CA PRO A 222 -9.97 26.27 -7.25
C PRO A 222 -10.36 26.29 -5.76
N PRO A 223 -11.60 25.95 -5.41
CA PRO A 223 -12.09 26.05 -4.03
C PRO A 223 -11.21 25.25 -3.09
N ALA A 224 -10.73 25.93 -2.04
CA ALA A 224 -9.93 25.34 -0.98
C ALA A 224 -10.71 24.19 -0.35
N ALA A 225 -10.16 22.98 -0.43
CA ALA A 225 -10.58 21.89 0.43
C ALA A 225 -10.46 22.39 1.88
N VAL A 226 -11.56 22.30 2.63
CA VAL A 226 -11.61 22.66 4.05
C VAL A 226 -10.76 21.64 4.81
N GLY A 227 -9.45 21.86 4.82
CA GLY A 227 -8.51 21.11 5.65
C GLY A 227 -8.76 21.49 7.09
N HIS A 228 -9.42 20.63 7.86
CA HIS A 228 -9.44 20.77 9.30
C HIS A 228 -8.01 20.61 9.81
N ARG A 229 -7.32 21.74 10.01
CA ARG A 229 -6.01 21.79 10.66
C ARG A 229 -6.20 21.30 12.11
N VAL A 230 -5.97 20.02 12.35
CA VAL A 230 -6.00 19.45 13.71
C VAL A 230 -4.76 19.96 14.45
N PRO A 231 -4.89 20.77 15.52
CA PRO A 231 -3.73 21.23 16.29
C PRO A 231 -3.04 20.05 16.97
N GLY A 232 -1.71 20.01 16.94
CA GLY A 232 -0.89 18.88 17.40
C GLY A 232 -1.12 18.42 18.84
N ALA A 233 -1.68 19.26 19.72
CA ALA A 233 -2.00 18.90 21.11
C ALA A 233 -3.13 17.86 21.26
N GLY A 234 -3.98 17.68 20.23
CA GLY A 234 -5.10 16.72 20.24
C GLY A 234 -4.90 15.47 19.39
N VAL A 235 -3.85 15.44 18.55
CA VAL A 235 -3.60 14.37 17.57
C VAL A 235 -3.41 13.02 18.24
N ARG A 236 -2.64 12.94 19.33
CA ARG A 236 -2.35 11.66 20.01
C ARG A 236 -3.61 10.93 20.51
N ARG A 237 -4.66 11.67 20.90
CA ARG A 237 -5.96 11.10 21.30
C ARG A 237 -6.77 10.55 20.11
N ARG A 238 -6.40 10.90 18.89
CA ARG A 238 -7.06 10.47 17.65
C ARG A 238 -6.33 9.33 16.95
N LEU A 239 -5.14 8.92 17.41
CA LEU A 239 -4.40 7.79 16.83
C LEU A 239 -5.06 6.47 17.26
N ARG A 240 -6.04 6.03 16.48
CA ARG A 240 -6.81 4.80 16.69
C ARG A 240 -7.23 4.21 15.34
N PRO A 241 -7.66 2.94 15.30
CA PRO A 241 -8.22 2.34 14.09
C PRO A 241 -9.38 3.17 13.53
N GLY A 242 -9.42 3.32 12.20
CA GLY A 242 -10.47 4.05 11.49
C GLY A 242 -10.49 5.55 11.74
N ALA A 243 -9.43 6.13 12.31
CA ALA A 243 -9.39 7.55 12.61
C ALA A 243 -9.45 8.40 11.33
N ASP A 244 -10.27 9.45 11.36
CA ASP A 244 -10.21 10.53 10.37
C ASP A 244 -9.04 11.46 10.72
N LEU A 245 -8.00 11.40 9.89
CA LEU A 245 -6.78 12.19 9.96
C LEU A 245 -6.51 12.90 8.61
N VAL A 246 -7.56 13.15 7.81
CA VAL A 246 -7.46 13.81 6.51
C VAL A 246 -6.83 15.20 6.71
N GLY A 247 -5.72 15.46 6.01
CA GLY A 247 -4.98 16.73 6.11
C GLY A 247 -4.36 17.02 7.47
N ALA A 248 -4.26 16.03 8.38
CA ALA A 248 -3.72 16.23 9.72
C ALA A 248 -2.23 16.62 9.68
N ASP A 249 -1.82 17.52 10.57
CA ASP A 249 -0.40 17.88 10.78
C ASP A 249 0.23 16.90 11.77
N LEU A 250 0.98 15.93 11.24
CA LEU A 250 1.67 14.87 11.98
C LEU A 250 3.20 15.02 11.92
N ARG A 251 3.68 16.20 11.52
CA ARG A 251 5.11 16.45 11.26
C ARG A 251 5.97 16.25 12.49
N GLY A 252 7.09 15.55 12.30
CA GLY A 252 8.09 15.32 13.34
C GLY A 252 7.56 14.54 14.55
N LEU A 253 6.34 14.00 14.48
CA LEU A 253 5.77 13.26 15.59
C LEU A 253 6.41 11.88 15.67
N ASP A 254 6.64 11.45 16.91
CA ASP A 254 6.90 10.06 17.22
C ASP A 254 5.58 9.31 17.34
N LEU A 255 5.25 8.51 16.32
CA LEU A 255 4.04 7.70 16.23
C LEU A 255 4.31 6.23 16.61
N THR A 256 5.50 5.90 17.12
CA THR A 256 5.91 4.51 17.35
C THR A 256 4.85 3.66 18.06
N GLY A 257 4.54 2.51 17.46
CA GLY A 257 3.58 1.55 18.00
C GLY A 257 2.12 1.99 17.92
N SER A 258 1.78 3.07 17.21
CA SER A 258 0.38 3.49 17.04
C SER A 258 -0.41 2.49 16.21
N ASP A 259 -1.70 2.36 16.52
CA ASP A 259 -2.66 1.59 15.72
C ASP A 259 -3.40 2.54 14.77
N LEU A 260 -3.03 2.56 13.50
CA LEU A 260 -3.67 3.40 12.47
C LEU A 260 -4.36 2.55 11.39
N ARG A 261 -4.73 1.32 11.74
CA ARG A 261 -5.47 0.43 10.83
C ARG A 261 -6.72 1.10 10.30
N GLY A 262 -6.91 1.11 8.99
CA GLY A 262 -8.05 1.74 8.35
C GLY A 262 -8.17 3.26 8.54
N ALA A 263 -7.14 3.94 9.05
CA ALA A 263 -7.19 5.40 9.22
C ALA A 263 -7.20 6.12 7.87
N LEU A 264 -7.93 7.24 7.80
CA LEU A 264 -7.97 8.12 6.64
C LEU A 264 -6.87 9.17 6.78
N LEU A 265 -5.77 9.01 6.06
CA LEU A 265 -4.59 9.90 6.08
C LEU A 265 -4.44 10.68 4.76
N LEU A 266 -5.53 10.80 3.98
CA LEU A 266 -5.53 11.54 2.72
C LEU A 266 -4.96 12.94 2.91
N GLY A 267 -3.87 13.26 2.22
CA GLY A 267 -3.20 14.56 2.30
C GLY A 267 -2.59 14.91 3.67
N ALA A 268 -2.46 13.96 4.60
CA ALA A 268 -1.84 14.21 5.90
C ALA A 268 -0.35 14.57 5.76
N ASP A 269 0.15 15.41 6.65
CA ASP A 269 1.55 15.87 6.66
C ASP A 269 2.37 15.04 7.65
N LEU A 270 3.07 14.02 7.14
CA LEU A 270 3.90 13.07 7.91
C LEU A 270 5.39 13.45 7.90
N ARG A 271 5.76 14.63 7.40
CA ARG A 271 7.18 14.97 7.18
C ARG A 271 8.02 14.82 8.45
N GLY A 272 9.12 14.09 8.36
CA GLY A 272 10.04 13.88 9.49
C GLY A 272 9.46 13.05 10.64
N SER A 273 8.28 12.46 10.52
CA SER A 273 7.69 11.63 11.58
C SER A 273 8.36 10.25 11.67
N ARG A 274 8.29 9.61 12.84
CA ARG A 274 8.76 8.24 13.05
C ARG A 274 7.57 7.30 13.09
N LEU A 275 7.57 6.29 12.22
CA LEU A 275 6.48 5.31 12.10
C LEU A 275 6.92 3.88 12.49
N ASP A 276 7.93 3.75 13.35
CA ASP A 276 8.38 2.44 13.84
C ASP A 276 7.21 1.64 14.44
N ALA A 277 6.97 0.44 13.91
CA ALA A 277 5.87 -0.43 14.31
C ALA A 277 4.50 0.25 14.26
N VAL A 278 4.27 1.27 13.43
CA VAL A 278 2.92 1.78 13.20
C VAL A 278 2.18 0.80 12.31
N ASP A 279 1.00 0.37 12.74
CA ASP A 279 0.15 -0.48 11.93
C ASP A 279 -0.64 0.37 10.92
N LEU A 280 -0.36 0.17 9.63
CA LEU A 280 -0.97 0.86 8.50
C LEU A 280 -1.89 -0.05 7.68
N LEU A 281 -2.28 -1.24 8.19
CA LEU A 281 -3.17 -2.14 7.47
C LEU A 281 -4.46 -1.43 7.06
N GLY A 282 -4.69 -1.34 5.75
CA GLY A 282 -5.88 -0.69 5.18
C GLY A 282 -5.95 0.83 5.36
N ALA A 283 -4.89 1.50 5.84
CA ALA A 283 -4.86 2.96 5.94
C ALA A 283 -4.82 3.62 4.55
N ASP A 284 -5.58 4.70 4.36
CA ASP A 284 -5.58 5.48 3.12
C ASP A 284 -4.54 6.60 3.19
N LEU A 285 -3.42 6.43 2.50
CA LEU A 285 -2.28 7.36 2.50
C LEU A 285 -2.21 8.24 1.25
N ARG A 286 -3.25 8.26 0.41
CA ARG A 286 -3.21 8.98 -0.87
C ARG A 286 -2.85 10.45 -0.66
N GLY A 287 -1.85 10.93 -1.39
CA GLY A 287 -1.42 12.32 -1.33
C GLY A 287 -0.78 12.76 -0.01
N ALA A 288 -0.58 11.88 0.97
CA ALA A 288 0.11 12.21 2.21
C ALA A 288 1.58 12.60 1.92
N ASP A 289 2.11 13.53 2.70
CA ASP A 289 3.48 14.03 2.58
C ASP A 289 4.40 13.32 3.57
N ALA A 290 5.09 12.28 3.11
CA ALA A 290 6.00 11.45 3.90
C ALA A 290 7.49 11.80 3.68
N ARG A 291 7.80 12.99 3.15
CA ARG A 291 9.19 13.43 2.93
C ARG A 291 9.99 13.43 4.23
N GLY A 292 11.13 12.74 4.24
CA GLY A 292 11.96 12.53 5.43
C GLY A 292 11.30 11.76 6.57
N ALA A 293 10.13 11.14 6.37
CA ALA A 293 9.51 10.27 7.37
C ALA A 293 10.22 8.90 7.42
N ASP A 294 10.24 8.28 8.60
CA ASP A 294 10.80 6.94 8.78
C ASP A 294 9.68 5.88 8.76
N LEU A 295 9.51 5.19 7.62
CA LEU A 295 8.56 4.07 7.46
C LEU A 295 9.26 2.71 7.39
N ALA A 296 10.58 2.64 7.61
CA ALA A 296 11.35 1.40 7.42
C ALA A 296 10.80 0.21 8.21
N ARG A 297 10.12 0.49 9.32
CA ARG A 297 9.53 -0.49 10.24
C ARG A 297 8.02 -0.33 10.42
N ALA A 298 7.33 0.38 9.53
CA ALA A 298 5.87 0.39 9.52
C ALA A 298 5.35 -1.01 9.18
N LEU A 299 4.23 -1.41 9.81
CA LEU A 299 3.64 -2.73 9.64
C LEU A 299 2.55 -2.68 8.57
N PHE A 300 2.52 -3.72 7.74
CA PHE A 300 1.48 -3.96 6.73
C PHE A 300 1.35 -2.84 5.70
N LEU A 301 2.45 -2.11 5.48
CA LEU A 301 2.60 -1.16 4.38
C LEU A 301 2.70 -1.93 3.06
N THR A 302 1.85 -1.59 2.10
CA THR A 302 1.81 -2.20 0.77
C THR A 302 2.57 -1.34 -0.26
N PRO A 303 2.97 -1.90 -1.41
CA PRO A 303 3.54 -1.10 -2.51
C PRO A 303 2.59 0.01 -2.97
N ALA A 304 1.28 -0.27 -3.03
CA ALA A 304 0.29 0.73 -3.41
C ALA A 304 0.28 1.93 -2.45
N GLN A 305 0.27 1.66 -1.14
CA GLN A 305 0.37 2.69 -0.11
C GLN A 305 1.68 3.49 -0.20
N ALA A 306 2.82 2.83 -0.44
CA ALA A 306 4.11 3.49 -0.60
C ALA A 306 4.21 4.31 -1.90
N GLY A 307 3.54 3.89 -2.98
CA GLY A 307 3.45 4.62 -4.25
C GLY A 307 2.53 5.84 -4.17
N ALA A 308 1.53 5.79 -3.29
CA ALA A 308 0.52 6.83 -3.08
C ALA A 308 1.01 8.05 -2.27
N VAL A 309 2.12 7.92 -1.53
CA VAL A 309 2.69 9.02 -0.74
C VAL A 309 3.70 9.85 -1.52
N ARG A 310 3.83 11.13 -1.14
CA ARG A 310 4.94 11.99 -1.57
C ARG A 310 6.16 11.67 -0.70
N ARG A 311 7.26 11.30 -1.34
CA ARG A 311 8.51 10.89 -0.68
C ARG A 311 9.71 11.60 -1.30
N ASP A 312 10.77 11.74 -0.54
CA ASP A 312 12.07 12.23 -0.99
C ASP A 312 13.16 11.20 -0.66
N GLU A 313 14.41 11.49 -0.99
CA GLU A 313 15.58 10.62 -0.73
C GLU A 313 15.83 10.33 0.76
N ARG A 314 15.19 11.08 1.66
CA ARG A 314 15.29 10.89 3.11
C ARG A 314 14.14 10.05 3.67
N THR A 315 13.09 9.80 2.88
CA THR A 315 12.02 8.89 3.27
C THR A 315 12.54 7.45 3.25
N THR A 316 12.52 6.78 4.39
CA THR A 316 12.90 5.36 4.48
C THR A 316 11.67 4.48 4.28
N LEU A 317 11.86 3.32 3.66
CA LEU A 317 10.82 2.32 3.43
C LEU A 317 11.32 0.94 3.85
N PRO A 318 10.42 -0.02 4.11
CA PRO A 318 10.79 -1.43 4.24
C PRO A 318 11.60 -1.89 3.03
N ALA A 319 12.63 -2.71 3.25
CA ALA A 319 13.54 -3.17 2.20
C ALA A 319 12.81 -3.85 1.02
N THR A 320 11.67 -4.50 1.28
CA THR A 320 10.82 -5.13 0.25
C THR A 320 10.14 -4.14 -0.70
N LEU A 321 10.07 -2.87 -0.32
CA LEU A 321 9.45 -1.77 -1.09
C LEU A 321 10.49 -0.86 -1.75
N LEU A 322 11.77 -1.16 -1.58
CA LEU A 322 12.84 -0.54 -2.36
C LEU A 322 12.91 -1.20 -3.76
N PRO A 323 13.22 -0.40 -4.80
CA PRO A 323 13.38 -0.89 -6.17
C PRO A 323 14.54 -1.89 -6.31
#